data_AF-A0A2S7YLM6-F1
#
_entry.id   AF-A0A2S7YLM6-F1
#
_cell.length_a   1.000
_cell.length_b   1.000
_cell.length_c   1.000
_cell.angle_alpha   90.00
_cell.angle_beta   90.00
_cell.angle_gamma   90.00
#
_symmetry.space_group_name_H-M   'P 1'
#
loop_
_entity.id
_entity.type
_entity.pdbx_description
1 polymer ?
#
loop_
_entity_poly.entity_id
_entity_poly.type
_entity_poly.pdbx_seq_one_letter_code
_entity_poly.pdbx_strand_id
1 'polypeptide(L)'
;MAPYSESDVKKALDLLKSGLSFGKASQLAGVPRSTLYDRKNGRNSARQAFEKQQKLSAEWERTLVSYVVEQSQLGRTPTHQQIKAVAKSYLASSGQATTIGKNWLNRFIKRHPEIATILVPPTEKDQAEGATRPTDIDGTTSNRDIEHAASSSDLEGATSSGDIEGGISSSDAQQACHACHMCKYGGTPIDLWQKIEKRISDQSAEIVQLREIIGHLVTEVRAQRQEACQNNPNQIS
;
A
#
# COMPACT_ATOMS: atom_id res chain seq x y z
N MET A 1 31.74 7.56 -19.44
CA MET A 1 30.59 8.39 -19.86
C MET A 1 29.72 8.60 -18.64
N ALA A 2 29.26 9.84 -18.38
CA ALA A 2 28.34 10.09 -17.29
C ALA A 2 27.03 9.31 -17.52
N PRO A 3 26.37 8.82 -16.45
CA PRO A 3 25.05 8.21 -16.59
C PRO A 3 24.06 9.26 -17.08
N TYR A 4 23.31 8.95 -18.15
CA TYR A 4 22.24 9.80 -18.67
C TYR A 4 20.88 9.34 -18.15
N SER A 5 19.94 10.27 -18.02
CA SER A 5 18.58 10.03 -17.54
C SER A 5 17.56 9.98 -18.70
N GLU A 6 16.35 9.47 -18.44
CA GLU A 6 15.26 9.52 -19.45
C GLU A 6 14.85 10.97 -19.79
N SER A 7 15.05 11.93 -18.88
CA SER A 7 14.86 13.36 -19.17
C SER A 7 15.83 13.86 -20.21
N ASP A 8 17.10 13.43 -20.16
CA ASP A 8 18.11 13.82 -21.16
C ASP A 8 17.77 13.25 -22.54
N VAL A 9 17.24 12.02 -22.57
CA VAL A 9 16.74 11.40 -23.81
C VAL A 9 15.56 12.19 -24.38
N LYS A 10 14.60 12.61 -23.56
CA LYS A 10 13.48 13.46 -24.00
C LYS A 10 13.97 14.80 -24.56
N LYS A 11 14.86 15.48 -23.83
CA LYS A 11 15.49 16.73 -24.29
C LYS A 11 16.15 16.56 -25.64
N ALA A 12 16.91 15.48 -25.84
CA ALA A 12 17.56 15.18 -27.10
C ALA A 12 16.57 14.91 -28.25
N LEU A 13 15.46 14.22 -27.98
CA LEU A 13 14.40 14.00 -28.96
C LEU A 13 13.72 15.30 -29.36
N ASP A 14 13.51 16.22 -28.42
CA ASP A 14 12.92 17.53 -28.72
C ASP A 14 13.88 18.41 -29.56
N LEU A 15 15.19 18.33 -29.29
CA LEU A 15 16.21 18.95 -30.15
C LEU A 15 16.17 18.39 -31.59
N LEU A 16 15.97 17.08 -31.76
CA LEU A 16 15.79 16.48 -33.08
C LEU A 16 14.52 17.00 -33.79
N LYS A 17 13.41 17.16 -33.06
CA LYS A 17 12.18 17.75 -33.61
C LYS A 17 12.37 19.20 -34.02
N SER A 18 13.20 19.96 -33.30
CA SER A 18 13.54 21.34 -33.65
C SER A 18 14.50 21.47 -34.85
N GLY A 19 14.90 20.35 -35.48
CA GLY A 19 15.70 20.33 -36.71
C GLY A 19 17.20 20.13 -36.49
N LEU A 20 17.68 19.88 -35.26
CA LEU A 20 19.09 19.57 -35.03
C LEU A 20 19.45 18.17 -35.55
N SER A 21 20.71 18.01 -35.97
CA SER A 21 21.25 16.70 -36.33
C SER A 21 21.44 15.82 -35.08
N PHE A 22 21.45 14.50 -35.28
CA PHE A 22 21.69 13.53 -34.19
C PHE A 22 23.00 13.77 -33.44
N GLY A 23 24.06 14.15 -34.13
CA GLY A 23 25.36 14.43 -33.48
C GLY A 23 25.26 15.63 -32.54
N LYS A 24 24.61 16.71 -32.98
CA LYS A 24 24.48 17.94 -32.19
C LYS A 24 23.51 17.75 -31.01
N ALA A 25 22.39 17.05 -31.23
CA ALA A 25 21.45 16.69 -30.17
C ALA A 25 22.09 15.76 -29.11
N SER A 26 22.89 14.78 -29.55
CA SER A 26 23.64 13.87 -28.68
C SER A 26 24.63 14.61 -27.78
N GLN A 27 25.42 15.52 -28.35
CA GLN A 27 26.39 16.32 -27.58
C GLN A 27 25.70 17.26 -26.58
N LEU A 28 24.65 17.97 -27.00
CA LEU A 28 23.94 18.93 -26.15
C LEU A 28 23.20 18.29 -24.96
N ALA A 29 22.74 17.05 -25.13
CA ALA A 29 22.02 16.32 -24.10
C ALA A 29 22.89 15.30 -23.35
N GLY A 30 24.13 15.03 -23.79
CA GLY A 30 24.99 14.01 -23.19
C GLY A 30 24.50 12.57 -23.38
N VAL A 31 23.64 12.32 -24.37
CA VAL A 31 23.05 10.99 -24.64
C VAL A 31 23.76 10.33 -25.82
N PRO A 32 24.12 9.03 -25.78
CA PRO A 32 24.72 8.33 -26.91
C PRO A 32 23.86 8.40 -28.18
N ARG A 33 24.51 8.59 -29.32
CA ARG A 33 23.81 8.67 -30.62
C ARG A 33 23.00 7.40 -30.94
N SER A 34 23.51 6.22 -30.57
CA SER A 34 22.81 4.94 -30.73
C SER A 34 21.48 4.92 -29.95
N THR A 35 21.49 5.37 -28.70
CA THR A 35 20.30 5.47 -27.86
C THR A 35 19.26 6.41 -28.49
N LEU A 36 19.67 7.55 -29.03
CA LEU A 36 18.75 8.48 -29.71
C LEU A 36 18.16 7.90 -30.98
N TYR A 37 18.97 7.19 -31.76
CA TYR A 37 18.51 6.52 -32.98
C TYR A 37 17.45 5.45 -32.65
N ASP A 38 17.75 4.60 -31.67
CA ASP A 38 16.82 3.58 -31.17
C ASP A 38 15.51 4.20 -30.66
N ARG A 39 15.60 5.28 -29.88
CA ARG A 39 14.43 5.96 -29.32
C ARG A 39 13.58 6.61 -30.40
N LYS A 40 14.20 7.23 -31.42
CA LYS A 40 13.50 7.81 -32.58
C LYS A 40 12.76 6.72 -33.38
N ASN A 41 13.34 5.53 -33.48
CA ASN A 41 12.73 4.39 -34.15
C ASN A 41 11.70 3.63 -33.29
N GLY A 42 11.28 4.20 -32.16
CA GLY A 42 10.22 3.66 -31.32
C GLY A 42 10.66 2.60 -30.31
N ARG A 43 11.98 2.42 -30.09
CA ARG A 43 12.46 1.51 -29.03
C ARG A 43 12.08 2.08 -27.67
N ASN A 44 11.49 1.24 -26.83
CA ASN A 44 11.15 1.61 -25.45
C ASN A 44 12.40 1.69 -24.57
N SER A 45 12.36 2.47 -23.49
CA SER A 45 13.41 2.39 -22.48
C SER A 45 13.39 1.02 -21.83
N ALA A 46 14.53 0.62 -21.26
CA ALA A 46 14.61 -0.64 -20.53
C ALA A 46 13.50 -0.73 -19.46
N ARG A 47 13.26 0.36 -18.70
CA ARG A 47 12.21 0.43 -17.69
C ARG A 47 10.81 0.14 -18.27
N GLN A 48 10.45 0.81 -19.37
CA GLN A 48 9.16 0.61 -20.04
C GLN A 48 9.01 -0.80 -20.63
N ALA A 49 10.09 -1.35 -21.18
CA ALA A 49 10.10 -2.73 -21.67
C ALA A 49 9.87 -3.73 -20.52
N PHE A 50 10.50 -3.50 -19.37
CA PHE A 50 10.34 -4.33 -18.18
C PHE A 50 8.99 -4.19 -17.51
N GLU A 51 8.35 -3.01 -17.56
CA GLU A 51 6.98 -2.81 -17.04
C GLU A 51 5.99 -3.81 -17.64
N LYS A 52 6.08 -4.07 -18.95
CA LYS A 52 5.24 -5.07 -19.63
C LYS A 52 5.49 -6.53 -19.18
N GLN A 53 6.63 -6.79 -18.55
CA GLN A 53 7.01 -8.11 -18.05
C GLN A 53 6.72 -8.28 -16.55
N GLN A 54 6.16 -7.25 -15.89
CA GLN A 54 5.81 -7.34 -14.48
C GLN A 54 4.56 -8.21 -14.28
N LYS A 55 4.54 -8.95 -13.17
CA LYS A 55 3.41 -9.81 -12.81
C LYS A 55 2.20 -9.02 -12.31
N LEU A 56 2.43 -7.92 -11.58
CA LEU A 56 1.37 -7.01 -11.19
C LEU A 56 1.25 -5.89 -12.24
N SER A 57 0.01 -5.51 -12.55
CA SER A 57 -0.25 -4.27 -13.29
C SER A 57 0.22 -3.07 -12.47
N ALA A 58 0.60 -1.99 -13.15
CA ALA A 58 0.95 -0.71 -12.53
C ALA A 58 -0.18 -0.13 -11.66
N GLU A 59 -1.44 -0.50 -11.92
CA GLU A 59 -2.58 -0.13 -11.06
C GLU A 59 -2.56 -0.89 -9.73
N TRP A 60 -2.38 -2.21 -9.78
CA TRP A 60 -2.27 -3.04 -8.58
C TRP A 60 -1.04 -2.67 -7.75
N GLU A 61 0.10 -2.34 -8.38
CA GLU A 61 1.28 -1.85 -7.64
C GLU A 61 0.98 -0.54 -6.92
N ARG A 62 0.26 0.40 -7.55
CA ARG A 62 -0.16 1.66 -6.91
C ARG A 62 -1.08 1.43 -5.71
N THR A 63 -2.07 0.56 -5.85
CA THR A 63 -2.97 0.20 -4.74
C THR A 63 -2.19 -0.42 -3.58
N LEU A 64 -1.23 -1.30 -3.88
CA LEU A 64 -0.39 -1.91 -2.86
C LEU A 64 0.52 -0.89 -2.16
N VAL A 65 1.03 0.10 -2.88
CA VAL A 65 1.79 1.23 -2.29
C VAL A 65 0.90 2.03 -1.35
N SER A 66 -0.31 2.41 -1.78
CA SER A 66 -1.26 3.13 -0.92
C SER A 66 -1.56 2.35 0.36
N TYR A 67 -1.79 1.04 0.24
CA TYR A 67 -1.95 0.16 1.40
C TYR A 67 -0.77 0.25 2.38
N VAL A 68 0.48 0.19 1.89
CA VAL A 68 1.67 0.29 2.77
C VAL A 68 1.76 1.65 3.46
N VAL A 69 1.46 2.73 2.74
CA VAL A 69 1.46 4.10 3.27
C VAL A 69 0.37 4.27 4.34
N GLU A 70 -0.85 3.80 4.08
CA GLU A 70 -1.96 3.84 5.04
C GLU A 70 -1.64 3.07 6.32
N GLN A 71 -1.06 1.87 6.19
CA GLN A 71 -0.64 1.09 7.35
C GLN A 71 0.40 1.84 8.19
N SER A 72 1.35 2.52 7.55
CA SER A 72 2.33 3.37 8.24
C SER A 72 1.70 4.54 8.98
N GLN A 73 0.70 5.21 8.38
CA GLN A 73 -0.03 6.29 9.06
C GLN A 73 -0.80 5.79 10.29
N LEU A 74 -1.21 4.52 10.29
CA LEU A 74 -1.84 3.85 11.43
C LEU A 74 -0.83 3.34 12.47
N GLY A 75 0.46 3.66 12.32
CA GLY A 75 1.53 3.18 13.21
C GLY A 75 1.85 1.70 13.06
N ARG A 76 1.37 1.05 11.99
CA ARG A 76 1.58 -0.38 11.72
C ARG A 76 2.39 -0.52 10.44
N THR A 77 3.70 -0.75 10.52
CA THR A 77 4.48 -1.02 9.31
C THR A 77 4.25 -2.46 8.85
N PRO A 78 3.69 -2.70 7.64
CA PRO A 78 3.44 -4.05 7.17
C PRO A 78 4.75 -4.77 6.89
N THR A 79 4.88 -6.00 7.36
CA THR A 79 6.07 -6.82 7.12
C THR A 79 6.17 -7.26 5.66
N HIS A 80 7.39 -7.59 5.24
CA HIS A 80 7.68 -8.13 3.91
C HIS A 80 6.82 -9.36 3.53
N GLN A 81 6.46 -10.20 4.50
CA GLN A 81 5.58 -11.35 4.27
C GLN A 81 4.12 -10.93 4.03
N GLN A 82 3.61 -9.96 4.80
CA GLN A 82 2.27 -9.41 4.63
C GLN A 82 2.11 -8.73 3.26
N ILE A 83 3.09 -7.92 2.84
CA ILE A 83 3.08 -7.28 1.51
C ILE A 83 3.02 -8.33 0.40
N LYS A 84 3.81 -9.41 0.53
CA LYS A 84 3.77 -10.53 -0.43
C LYS A 84 2.42 -11.26 -0.40
N ALA A 85 1.76 -11.39 0.76
CA ALA A 85 0.47 -12.03 0.87
C ALA A 85 -0.63 -11.21 0.17
N VAL A 86 -0.66 -9.90 0.37
CA VAL A 86 -1.59 -8.99 -0.31
C VAL A 86 -1.33 -8.96 -1.82
N ALA A 87 -0.06 -8.91 -2.25
CA ALA A 87 0.25 -8.99 -3.67
C ALA A 87 -0.21 -10.32 -4.31
N LYS A 88 -0.16 -11.44 -3.56
CA LYS A 88 -0.67 -12.73 -4.02
C LYS A 88 -2.19 -12.74 -4.14
N SER A 89 -2.92 -12.10 -3.22
CA SER A 89 -4.39 -12.03 -3.31
C SER A 89 -4.83 -11.22 -4.54
N TYR A 90 -4.12 -10.12 -4.86
CA TYR A 90 -4.37 -9.37 -6.10
C TYR A 90 -4.14 -10.22 -7.35
N LEU A 91 -3.05 -11.00 -7.39
CA LEU A 91 -2.80 -11.93 -8.51
C LEU A 91 -3.90 -12.97 -8.66
N ALA A 92 -4.33 -13.58 -7.54
CA ALA A 92 -5.40 -14.58 -7.54
C ALA A 92 -6.71 -13.98 -8.06
N SER A 93 -7.05 -12.75 -7.67
CA SER A 93 -8.25 -12.05 -8.15
C SER A 93 -8.21 -11.73 -9.66
N SER A 94 -7.02 -11.59 -10.23
CA SER A 94 -6.82 -11.29 -11.65
C SER A 94 -6.80 -12.52 -12.57
N GLY A 95 -6.95 -13.73 -12.02
CA GLY A 95 -6.88 -14.99 -12.77
C GLY A 95 -5.48 -15.38 -13.26
N GLN A 96 -4.43 -14.74 -12.73
CA GLN A 96 -3.03 -15.04 -13.07
C GLN A 96 -2.37 -15.99 -12.06
N ALA A 97 -1.25 -16.59 -12.46
CA ALA A 97 -0.49 -17.50 -11.61
C ALA A 97 -0.10 -16.87 -10.27
N THR A 98 -0.45 -17.54 -9.16
CA THR A 98 -0.33 -17.07 -7.77
C THR A 98 1.11 -16.96 -7.25
N THR A 99 2.12 -17.33 -8.04
CA THR A 99 3.50 -17.42 -7.57
C THR A 99 4.23 -16.09 -7.72
N ILE A 100 4.52 -15.45 -6.57
CA ILE A 100 5.41 -14.28 -6.52
C ILE A 100 6.86 -14.76 -6.41
N GLY A 101 7.73 -14.23 -7.27
CA GLY A 101 9.16 -14.57 -7.26
C GLY A 101 9.89 -14.06 -6.00
N LYS A 102 10.95 -14.75 -5.58
CA LYS A 102 11.74 -14.42 -4.38
C LYS A 102 12.19 -12.95 -4.34
N ASN A 103 12.63 -12.43 -5.48
CA ASN A 103 13.18 -11.07 -5.64
C ASN A 103 12.13 -10.01 -6.00
N TRP A 104 10.86 -10.38 -6.10
CA TRP A 104 9.80 -9.45 -6.53
C TRP A 104 9.68 -8.27 -5.56
N LEU A 105 9.67 -8.53 -4.25
CA LEU A 105 9.53 -7.48 -3.24
C LEU A 105 10.69 -6.47 -3.27
N ASN A 106 11.94 -6.95 -3.38
CA ASN A 106 13.10 -6.05 -3.49
C ASN A 106 13.01 -5.17 -4.75
N ARG A 107 12.52 -5.73 -5.86
CA ARG A 107 12.30 -4.96 -7.09
C ARG A 107 11.14 -3.98 -6.94
N PHE A 108 10.08 -4.34 -6.22
CA PHE A 108 8.94 -3.49 -5.92
C PHE A 108 9.36 -2.28 -5.07
N ILE A 109 10.08 -2.50 -3.97
CA ILE A 109 10.65 -1.43 -3.15
C ILE A 109 11.61 -0.54 -3.96
N LYS A 110 12.45 -1.12 -4.82
CA LYS A 110 13.33 -0.34 -5.70
C LYS A 110 12.58 0.53 -6.72
N ARG A 111 11.37 0.14 -7.11
CA ARG A 111 10.50 0.94 -8.01
C ARG A 111 9.79 2.07 -7.27
N HIS A 112 9.51 1.87 -5.98
CA HIS A 112 8.73 2.73 -5.12
C HIS A 112 9.57 3.20 -3.91
N PRO A 113 10.50 4.15 -4.11
CA PRO A 113 11.33 4.66 -3.01
C PRO A 113 10.51 5.27 -1.87
N GLU A 114 9.28 5.73 -2.12
CA GLU A 114 8.36 6.27 -1.13
C GLU A 114 8.04 5.29 0.00
N ILE A 115 7.94 3.99 -0.30
CA ILE A 115 7.72 2.95 0.71
C ILE A 115 9.03 2.41 1.28
N ALA A 116 10.17 2.66 0.62
CA ALA A 116 11.45 2.18 1.10
C ALA A 116 11.76 2.81 2.47
N THR A 117 11.55 4.11 2.62
CA THR A 117 11.75 4.84 3.89
C THR A 117 10.81 4.34 4.99
N ILE A 118 9.59 3.95 4.63
CA ILE A 118 8.56 3.45 5.57
C ILE A 118 8.91 2.04 6.09
N LEU A 119 9.51 1.20 5.23
CA LEU A 119 9.83 -0.18 5.53
C LEU A 119 11.21 -0.37 6.18
N VAL A 120 12.01 0.70 6.29
CA VAL A 120 13.19 0.71 7.15
C VAL A 120 12.72 0.65 8.61
N PRO A 121 13.14 -0.34 9.41
CA PRO A 121 12.80 -0.37 10.83
C PRO A 121 13.26 0.94 11.49
N PRO A 122 12.46 1.57 12.37
CA PRO A 122 12.94 2.67 13.19
C PRO A 122 14.18 2.20 13.94
N THR A 123 15.31 2.87 13.73
CA THR A 123 16.46 2.70 14.63
C THR A 123 16.06 3.22 16.00
N GLU A 124 16.50 2.56 17.08
CA GLU A 124 16.15 2.86 18.50
C GLU A 124 16.23 4.35 18.91
N LYS A 125 16.89 5.18 18.10
CA LYS A 125 17.02 6.63 18.28
C LYS A 125 15.73 7.42 18.07
N ASP A 126 14.79 6.91 17.28
CA ASP A 126 13.57 7.64 16.92
C ASP A 126 12.39 7.38 17.87
N GLN A 127 12.55 6.50 18.87
CA GLN A 127 11.52 6.20 19.89
C GLN A 127 11.57 7.13 21.11
N ALA A 128 12.46 8.13 21.15
CA ALA A 128 12.72 8.91 22.36
C ALA A 128 11.86 10.18 22.55
N GLU A 129 10.99 10.58 21.62
CA GLU A 129 10.21 11.83 21.76
C GLU A 129 8.74 11.65 22.21
N GLY A 130 8.33 10.43 22.56
CA GLY A 130 6.93 10.12 22.86
C GLY A 130 6.64 9.53 24.25
N ALA A 131 7.55 9.65 25.23
CA ALA A 131 7.27 9.19 26.59
C ALA A 131 7.84 10.17 27.61
N THR A 132 6.97 11.01 28.15
CA THR A 132 7.22 11.75 29.39
C THR A 132 7.47 10.72 30.50
N ARG A 133 8.74 10.44 30.79
CA ARG A 133 9.14 9.75 32.02
C ARG A 133 8.98 10.74 33.18
N PRO A 134 8.32 10.38 34.28
CA PRO A 134 8.47 11.11 35.53
C PRO A 134 9.95 11.04 35.93
N THR A 135 10.54 12.19 36.16
CA THR A 135 11.85 12.33 36.78
C THR A 135 11.75 11.91 38.24
N ASP A 136 12.48 10.86 38.62
CA ASP A 136 12.76 10.57 40.02
C ASP A 136 13.61 11.70 40.59
N ILE A 137 13.08 12.41 41.59
CA ILE A 137 13.81 13.39 42.40
C ILE A 137 14.19 12.70 43.70
N ASP A 138 15.47 12.34 43.75
CA ASP A 138 16.47 12.51 44.81
C ASP A 138 16.11 12.26 46.29
N GLY A 139 17.02 11.57 46.98
CA GLY A 139 16.96 11.31 48.42
C GLY A 139 18.02 10.36 48.97
N THR A 140 19.29 10.57 48.61
CA THR A 140 20.54 10.28 49.36
C THR A 140 20.47 9.35 50.60
N THR A 141 21.31 8.31 50.67
CA THR A 141 22.33 8.14 51.73
C THR A 141 23.19 6.87 51.55
N SER A 142 24.49 7.12 51.38
CA SER A 142 25.67 6.38 51.88
C SER A 142 25.54 4.89 52.29
N ASN A 143 26.18 4.02 51.50
CA ASN A 143 26.68 2.71 51.93
C ASN A 143 27.78 2.85 53.00
N ARG A 144 27.47 2.58 54.28
CA ARG A 144 28.39 1.96 55.26
C ARG A 144 27.58 1.20 56.31
N ASP A 145 28.17 0.09 56.76
CA ASP A 145 27.80 -0.73 57.92
C ASP A 145 26.80 -1.87 57.67
N ILE A 146 27.28 -2.90 56.96
CA ILE A 146 26.92 -4.29 57.26
C ILE A 146 27.83 -4.71 58.42
N GLU A 147 27.28 -4.92 59.61
CA GLU A 147 27.73 -5.97 60.55
C GLU A 147 26.82 -6.10 61.80
N HIS A 148 26.31 -7.32 61.98
CA HIS A 148 26.05 -8.04 63.25
C HIS A 148 24.95 -7.56 64.21
N ALA A 149 23.87 -8.35 64.34
CA ALA A 149 23.71 -9.34 65.42
C ALA A 149 22.23 -9.58 65.83
N ALA A 150 21.90 -10.86 65.98
CA ALA A 150 21.11 -11.48 67.04
C ALA A 150 19.61 -11.13 67.27
N SER A 151 18.81 -12.21 67.16
CA SER A 151 17.77 -12.68 68.09
C SER A 151 16.45 -11.92 68.30
N SER A 152 15.38 -12.64 67.92
CA SER A 152 14.18 -13.00 68.69
C SER A 152 13.16 -11.94 69.11
N SER A 153 11.89 -12.36 68.91
CA SER A 153 10.66 -11.99 69.64
C SER A 153 10.24 -10.52 69.64
N ASP A 154 9.16 -10.18 68.94
CA ASP A 154 7.85 -10.05 69.59
C ASP A 154 6.71 -9.76 68.60
N LEU A 155 5.53 -10.16 69.05
CA LEU A 155 4.25 -10.19 68.37
C LEU A 155 3.47 -8.87 68.46
N GLU A 156 2.50 -8.77 67.57
CA GLU A 156 1.22 -8.04 67.62
C GLU A 156 1.19 -6.53 67.30
N GLY A 157 0.28 -6.19 66.37
CA GLY A 157 -0.16 -4.82 66.14
C GLY A 157 -0.80 -4.61 64.77
N ALA A 158 -2.05 -5.04 64.62
CA ALA A 158 -2.86 -4.87 63.42
C ALA A 158 -3.16 -3.40 63.10
N THR A 159 -3.06 -3.01 61.82
CA THR A 159 -4.01 -2.06 61.20
C THR A 159 -4.27 -2.45 59.75
N SER A 160 -5.48 -2.97 59.54
CA SER A 160 -6.30 -2.96 58.33
C SER A 160 -5.68 -2.34 57.07
N SER A 161 -5.48 -3.17 56.04
CA SER A 161 -5.46 -2.69 54.65
C SER A 161 -6.23 -3.71 53.83
N GLY A 162 -7.44 -3.31 53.45
CA GLY A 162 -8.38 -4.13 52.69
C GLY A 162 -7.80 -4.59 51.35
N ASP A 163 -8.29 -5.74 50.94
CA ASP A 163 -7.96 -6.45 49.72
C ASP A 163 -8.08 -5.54 48.49
N ILE A 164 -6.96 -5.35 47.76
CA ILE A 164 -7.01 -4.98 46.34
C ILE A 164 -6.65 -6.24 45.55
N GLU A 165 -7.58 -7.20 45.54
CA GLU A 165 -7.67 -8.16 44.45
C GLU A 165 -8.28 -7.43 43.25
N GLY A 166 -7.44 -7.08 42.29
CA GLY A 166 -7.86 -6.35 41.10
C GLY A 166 -6.73 -6.22 40.09
N GLY A 167 -6.02 -7.31 39.83
CA GLY A 167 -5.14 -7.38 38.67
C GLY A 167 -5.99 -7.20 37.43
N ILE A 168 -5.94 -6.01 36.82
CA ILE A 168 -6.49 -5.77 35.50
C ILE A 168 -5.75 -6.73 34.56
N SER A 169 -6.44 -7.81 34.16
CA SER A 169 -5.96 -8.74 33.16
C SER A 169 -5.52 -7.94 31.93
N SER A 170 -4.42 -8.33 31.29
CA SER A 170 -3.95 -7.70 30.04
C SER A 170 -5.07 -7.58 28.98
N SER A 171 -6.10 -8.45 29.06
CA SER A 171 -7.33 -8.35 28.28
C SER A 171 -8.11 -7.05 28.49
N ASP A 172 -8.23 -6.59 29.73
CA ASP A 172 -9.07 -5.44 30.10
C ASP A 172 -8.36 -4.11 29.78
N ALA A 173 -7.02 -4.08 29.88
CA ALA A 173 -6.21 -2.98 29.37
C ALA A 173 -6.27 -2.89 27.83
N GLN A 174 -6.25 -4.04 27.11
CA GLN A 174 -6.44 -4.08 25.67
C GLN A 174 -7.85 -3.62 25.25
N GLN A 175 -8.89 -4.02 26.00
CA GLN A 175 -10.29 -3.67 25.74
C GLN A 175 -10.55 -2.17 25.99
N ALA A 176 -9.99 -1.60 27.06
CA ALA A 176 -10.05 -0.17 27.36
C ALA A 176 -9.29 0.69 26.33
N CYS A 177 -8.12 0.22 25.85
CA CYS A 177 -7.40 0.87 24.76
C CYS A 177 -8.17 0.83 23.43
N HIS A 178 -8.93 -0.23 23.15
CA HIS A 178 -9.77 -0.29 21.95
C HIS A 178 -10.98 0.65 22.02
N ALA A 179 -11.56 0.84 23.22
CA ALA A 179 -12.71 1.72 23.42
C ALA A 179 -12.36 3.22 23.30
N CYS A 180 -11.15 3.63 23.69
CA CYS A 180 -10.76 5.05 23.71
C CYS A 180 -10.35 5.62 22.33
N HIS A 181 -9.84 4.78 21.41
CA HIS A 181 -9.38 5.24 20.08
C HIS A 181 -10.52 5.59 19.10
N MET A 182 -11.76 5.18 19.37
CA MET A 182 -12.85 5.14 18.38
C MET A 182 -13.89 6.27 18.48
N CYS A 183 -13.78 7.20 19.43
CA CYS A 183 -14.76 8.29 19.57
C CYS A 183 -14.58 9.48 18.61
N LYS A 184 -13.51 9.54 17.80
CA LYS A 184 -13.27 10.67 16.88
C LYS A 184 -13.60 10.44 15.40
N TYR A 185 -13.62 9.20 14.92
CA TYR A 185 -13.94 8.88 13.52
C TYR A 185 -14.78 7.61 13.48
N GLY A 186 -16.09 7.77 13.29
CA GLY A 186 -17.05 6.67 13.33
C GLY A 186 -16.79 5.61 12.26
N GLY A 187 -16.50 4.39 12.71
CA GLY A 187 -16.40 3.16 11.92
C GLY A 187 -15.13 2.37 12.23
N THR A 188 -15.28 1.11 12.60
CA THR A 188 -14.14 0.19 12.73
C THR A 188 -13.54 -0.11 11.35
N PRO A 189 -12.25 -0.50 11.24
CA PRO A 189 -11.66 -0.92 9.97
C PRO A 189 -12.47 -2.04 9.27
N ILE A 190 -13.17 -2.88 10.04
CA ILE A 190 -14.08 -3.92 9.52
C ILE A 190 -15.29 -3.28 8.81
N ASP A 191 -15.84 -2.19 9.36
CA ASP A 191 -16.98 -1.47 8.77
C ASP A 191 -16.61 -0.82 7.43
N LEU A 192 -15.37 -0.33 7.30
CA LEU A 192 -14.88 0.21 6.03
C LEU A 192 -14.73 -0.88 4.96
N TRP A 193 -14.20 -2.05 5.34
CA TRP A 193 -14.11 -3.19 4.42
C TRP A 193 -15.48 -3.72 4.02
N GLN A 194 -16.42 -3.84 4.97
CA GLN A 194 -17.80 -4.21 4.67
C GLN A 194 -18.50 -3.19 3.77
N LYS A 195 -18.21 -1.89 3.95
CA LYS A 195 -18.73 -0.82 3.09
C LYS A 195 -18.17 -0.91 1.68
N ILE A 196 -16.89 -1.27 1.52
CA ILE A 196 -16.26 -1.52 0.22
C ILE A 196 -16.85 -2.77 -0.43
N GLU A 197 -16.98 -3.88 0.30
CA GLU A 197 -17.61 -5.12 -0.19
C GLU A 197 -19.04 -4.88 -0.66
N LYS A 198 -19.82 -4.13 0.14
CA LYS A 198 -21.17 -3.73 -0.24
C LYS A 198 -21.16 -2.86 -1.50
N ARG A 199 -20.23 -1.91 -1.61
CA ARG A 199 -20.10 -1.06 -2.81
C ARG A 199 -19.78 -1.88 -4.06
N ILE A 200 -18.86 -2.84 -3.95
CA ILE A 200 -18.48 -3.74 -5.04
C ILE A 200 -19.68 -4.62 -5.44
N SER A 201 -20.41 -5.16 -4.45
CA SER A 201 -21.63 -5.93 -4.69
C SER A 201 -22.68 -5.09 -5.43
N ASP A 202 -22.96 -3.87 -4.96
CA ASP A 202 -23.95 -2.97 -5.57
C ASP A 202 -23.57 -2.62 -7.01
N GLN A 203 -22.29 -2.28 -7.27
CA GLN A 203 -21.81 -2.02 -8.63
C GLN A 203 -21.86 -3.26 -9.52
N SER A 204 -21.61 -4.45 -8.97
CA SER A 204 -21.72 -5.70 -9.73
C SER A 204 -23.16 -5.99 -10.15
N ALA A 205 -24.14 -5.68 -9.30
CA ALA A 205 -25.56 -5.83 -9.61
C ALA A 205 -26.01 -4.85 -10.70
N GLU A 206 -25.54 -3.60 -10.64
CA GLU A 206 -25.80 -2.59 -11.67
C GLU A 206 -25.25 -3.02 -13.04
N ILE A 207 -24.05 -3.61 -13.08
CA ILE A 207 -23.45 -4.16 -14.32
C ILE A 207 -24.31 -5.29 -14.90
N VAL A 208 -24.86 -6.17 -14.05
CA VAL A 208 -25.75 -7.26 -14.49
C VAL A 208 -27.03 -6.70 -15.10
N GLN A 209 -27.66 -5.71 -14.45
CA GLN A 209 -28.86 -5.05 -14.98
C GLN A 209 -28.59 -4.36 -16.32
N LEU A 210 -27.47 -3.65 -16.46
CA LEU A 210 -27.09 -3.00 -17.72
C LEU A 210 -26.88 -4.03 -18.85
N ARG A 211 -26.30 -5.20 -18.56
CA ARG A 211 -26.15 -6.27 -19.55
C ARG A 211 -27.49 -6.80 -20.04
N GLU A 212 -28.46 -6.96 -19.15
CA GLU A 212 -29.81 -7.42 -19.49
C GLU A 212 -30.55 -6.39 -20.34
N ILE A 213 -30.49 -5.11 -19.97
CA ILE A 213 -31.05 -4.00 -20.75
C ILE A 213 -30.45 -3.95 -22.16
N ILE A 214 -29.12 -4.03 -22.28
CA ILE A 214 -28.45 -4.07 -23.59
C ILE A 214 -28.91 -5.29 -24.38
N GLY A 215 -29.07 -6.45 -23.74
CA GLY A 215 -29.64 -7.66 -24.36
C GLY A 215 -31.01 -7.41 -24.97
N HIS A 216 -31.93 -6.81 -24.21
CA HIS A 216 -33.27 -6.46 -24.68
C HIS A 216 -33.26 -5.48 -25.85
N LEU A 217 -32.43 -4.43 -25.77
CA LEU A 217 -32.29 -3.46 -26.87
C LEU A 217 -31.73 -4.11 -28.13
N VAL A 218 -30.77 -5.03 -28.00
CA VAL A 218 -30.21 -5.79 -29.13
C VAL A 218 -31.27 -6.68 -29.77
N THR A 219 -32.12 -7.35 -28.98
CA THR A 219 -33.21 -8.17 -29.52
C THR A 219 -34.29 -7.31 -30.19
N GLU A 220 -34.61 -6.16 -29.62
CA GLU A 220 -35.59 -5.21 -30.16
C GLU A 220 -35.14 -4.65 -31.50
N VAL A 221 -33.89 -4.17 -31.59
CA VAL A 221 -33.31 -3.68 -32.86
C VAL A 221 -33.28 -4.79 -33.92
N ARG A 222 -33.05 -6.05 -33.51
CA ARG A 222 -33.10 -7.19 -34.42
C ARG A 222 -34.52 -7.44 -34.94
N ALA A 223 -35.54 -7.35 -34.08
CA ALA A 223 -36.94 -7.51 -34.46
C ALA A 223 -37.40 -6.40 -35.42
N GLN A 224 -37.11 -5.13 -35.10
CA GLN A 224 -37.42 -3.99 -35.96
C GLN A 224 -36.78 -4.10 -37.34
N ARG A 225 -35.55 -4.61 -37.41
CA ARG A 225 -34.88 -4.87 -38.70
C ARG A 225 -35.59 -5.95 -39.51
N GLN A 226 -36.08 -7.00 -38.86
CA GLN A 226 -36.79 -8.10 -39.51
C GLN A 226 -38.17 -7.65 -40.02
N GLU A 227 -38.90 -6.85 -39.24
CA GLU A 227 -40.17 -6.23 -39.65
C GLU A 227 -39.99 -5.25 -40.82
N ALA A 228 -38.92 -4.44 -40.80
CA ALA A 228 -38.58 -3.56 -41.92
C ALA A 228 -38.25 -4.33 -43.21
N CYS A 229 -37.66 -5.53 -43.10
CA CYS A 229 -37.44 -6.41 -44.25
C CYS A 229 -38.75 -7.03 -44.77
N GLN A 230 -39.71 -7.35 -43.89
CA GLN A 230 -41.00 -7.95 -44.25
C GLN A 230 -41.98 -6.93 -44.85
N ASN A 231 -41.96 -5.68 -44.37
CA ASN A 231 -42.85 -4.60 -44.83
C ASN A 231 -42.30 -3.82 -46.03
N ASN A 232 -41.37 -4.39 -46.81
CA ASN A 232 -40.79 -3.74 -47.98
C ASN A 232 -41.85 -3.65 -49.12
N PRO A 233 -42.28 -2.44 -49.51
CA PRO A 233 -43.36 -2.26 -50.50
C PRO A 233 -43.00 -2.70 -51.93
N ASN A 234 -41.77 -3.11 -52.20
CA ASN A 234 -41.33 -3.65 -53.50
C ASN A 234 -41.61 -5.16 -53.70
N GLN A 235 -42.37 -5.82 -52.81
CA GLN A 235 -42.69 -7.25 -52.89
C GLN A 235 -44.17 -7.55 -53.24
N ILE A 236 -45.00 -6.55 -53.51
CA ILE A 236 -46.38 -6.76 -54.00
C ILE A 236 -46.45 -6.25 -55.44
N SER A 237 -46.17 -7.13 -56.39
CA SER A 237 -46.54 -7.03 -57.81
C SER A 237 -46.99 -8.39 -58.29
#